data_AF-A0A1H8L1G9-F1
#
_entry.id   AF-A0A1H8L1G9-F1
#
_cell.length_a   1.000
_cell.length_b   1.000
_cell.length_c   1.000
_cell.angle_alpha   90.00
_cell.angle_beta   90.00
_cell.angle_gamma   90.00
#
_symmetry.space_group_name_H-M   'P 1'
#
loop_
_entity.id
_entity.type
_entity.pdbx_description
1 polymer ?
#
loop_
_entity_poly.entity_id
_entity_poly.type
_entity_poly.pdbx_seq_one_letter_code
_entity_poly.pdbx_strand_id
1 'polypeptide(L)'
;MLKLFHYNWQVRNDWFNWCESVAEEELMRRRTGGLGYILPTLYHIVAVEFGWLCGGIQEKPIIIPTFEDIASLPQVKEFSARCHVEVSQFVQSWNDDLEDRIMIDTTDNGEREAHTYGEVLRHVIAHEIHHMGQLSVWAREIGKKPVSANFIGRGLYTIGESGEKY
;
A
#
# COMPACT_ATOMS: atom_id res chain seq x y z
N MET A 1 8.47 11.13 -6.25
CA MET A 1 7.56 10.26 -5.46
C MET A 1 6.96 9.10 -6.24
N LEU A 2 6.49 9.31 -7.48
CA LEU A 2 5.84 8.29 -8.33
C LEU A 2 6.51 6.89 -8.34
N LYS A 3 7.84 6.83 -8.42
CA LYS A 3 8.57 5.55 -8.44
C LYS A 3 8.42 4.74 -7.14
N LEU A 4 8.23 5.38 -5.99
CA LEU A 4 7.97 4.70 -4.72
C LEU A 4 6.56 4.11 -4.66
N PHE A 5 5.56 4.78 -5.24
CA PHE A 5 4.22 4.18 -5.42
C PHE A 5 4.28 2.97 -6.35
N HIS A 6 4.96 3.07 -7.49
CA HIS A 6 5.13 1.92 -8.39
C HIS A 6 5.84 0.75 -7.71
N TYR A 7 6.88 1.04 -6.91
CA TYR A 7 7.55 0.05 -6.09
C TYR A 7 6.58 -0.63 -5.11
N ASN A 8 5.84 0.17 -4.34
CA ASN A 8 4.88 -0.33 -3.35
C ASN A 8 3.84 -1.24 -4.02
N TRP A 9 3.24 -0.81 -5.14
CA TRP A 9 2.27 -1.62 -5.87
C TRP A 9 2.85 -2.93 -6.41
N GLN A 10 4.09 -2.92 -6.92
CA GLN A 10 4.78 -4.15 -7.33
C GLN A 10 4.99 -5.10 -6.15
N VAL A 11 5.50 -4.59 -5.02
CA VAL A 11 5.76 -5.39 -3.81
C VAL A 11 4.46 -5.94 -3.22
N ARG A 12 3.39 -5.14 -3.18
CA ARG A 12 2.06 -5.57 -2.74
C ARG A 12 1.52 -6.72 -3.59
N ASN A 13 1.64 -6.61 -4.91
CA ASN A 13 1.24 -7.68 -5.82
C ASN A 13 2.08 -8.94 -5.64
N ASP A 14 3.39 -8.80 -5.42
CA ASP A 14 4.26 -9.93 -5.07
C ASP A 14 3.81 -10.59 -3.76
N TRP A 15 3.38 -9.82 -2.76
CA TRP A 15 2.85 -10.33 -1.49
C TRP A 15 1.50 -11.03 -1.65
N PHE A 16 0.60 -10.50 -2.48
CA PHE A 16 -0.64 -11.20 -2.81
C PHE A 16 -0.36 -12.55 -3.47
N ASN A 17 0.55 -12.60 -4.43
CA ASN A 17 0.97 -13.85 -5.08
C ASN A 17 1.63 -14.81 -4.08
N TRP A 18 2.43 -14.30 -3.15
CA TRP A 18 3.03 -15.10 -2.08
C TRP A 18 1.96 -15.74 -1.18
N CYS A 19 0.90 -15.01 -0.85
CA CYS A 19 -0.21 -15.49 -0.01
C CYS A 19 -0.99 -16.65 -0.65
N GLU A 20 -1.02 -16.77 -1.98
CA GLU A 20 -1.67 -17.91 -2.66
C GLU A 20 -1.03 -19.26 -2.32
N SER A 21 0.23 -19.25 -1.85
CA SER A 21 0.94 -20.46 -1.41
C SER A 21 0.78 -20.77 0.09
N VAL A 22 0.00 -19.97 0.82
CA VAL A 22 -0.15 -20.02 2.28
C VAL A 22 -1.57 -20.47 2.62
N ALA A 23 -1.70 -21.35 3.61
CA ALA A 23 -2.99 -21.78 4.10
C ALA A 23 -3.77 -20.58 4.67
N GLU A 24 -5.09 -20.55 4.45
CA GLU A 24 -5.96 -19.46 4.87
C GLU A 24 -5.89 -19.23 6.39
N GLU A 25 -5.77 -20.32 7.17
CA GLU A 25 -5.63 -20.27 8.61
C GLU A 25 -4.34 -19.55 9.03
N GLU A 26 -3.24 -19.71 8.29
CA GLU A 26 -1.97 -19.02 8.56
C GLU A 26 -2.00 -17.54 8.17
N LEU A 27 -2.78 -17.18 7.15
CA LEU A 27 -3.02 -15.79 6.75
C LEU A 27 -3.83 -15.03 7.83
N MET A 28 -4.71 -15.75 8.52
CA MET A 28 -5.60 -15.27 9.57
C MET A 28 -5.09 -15.55 10.99
N ARG A 29 -3.91 -16.13 11.15
CA ARG A 29 -3.34 -16.45 12.45
C ARG A 29 -2.80 -15.20 13.15
N ARG A 30 -3.14 -15.04 14.43
CA ARG A 30 -2.61 -13.95 15.26
C ARG A 30 -1.10 -14.07 15.46
N ARG A 31 -0.40 -12.94 15.37
CA ARG A 31 1.05 -12.78 15.52
C ARG A 31 1.38 -11.54 16.34
N THR A 32 2.65 -11.41 16.72
CA THR A 32 3.15 -10.23 17.42
C THR A 32 3.60 -9.16 16.42
N GLY A 33 3.26 -7.90 16.69
CA GLY A 33 3.63 -6.73 15.88
C GLY A 33 2.49 -6.24 14.99
N GLY A 34 2.51 -4.96 14.64
CA GLY A 34 1.51 -4.35 13.75
C GLY A 34 0.06 -4.65 14.12
N LEU A 35 -0.77 -4.92 13.11
CA LEU A 35 -2.15 -5.39 13.29
C LEU A 35 -2.22 -6.84 13.78
N GLY A 36 -1.13 -7.61 13.68
CA GLY A 36 -1.03 -8.99 14.17
C GLY A 36 -1.55 -10.07 13.22
N TYR A 37 -1.84 -9.76 11.95
CA TYR A 37 -2.36 -10.72 10.97
C TYR A 37 -1.86 -10.41 9.56
N ILE A 38 -1.64 -11.42 8.70
CA ILE A 38 -1.09 -11.20 7.35
C ILE A 38 -2.13 -10.59 6.41
N LEU A 39 -3.29 -11.24 6.24
CA LEU A 39 -4.29 -10.79 5.28
C LEU A 39 -4.97 -9.47 5.69
N PRO A 40 -5.38 -9.28 6.97
CA PRO A 40 -5.84 -7.97 7.46
C PRO A 40 -4.82 -6.85 7.27
N THR A 41 -3.52 -7.12 7.38
CA THR A 41 -2.48 -6.11 7.11
C THR A 41 -2.48 -5.69 5.64
N LEU A 42 -2.59 -6.63 4.70
CA LEU A 42 -2.69 -6.29 3.27
C LEU A 42 -3.95 -5.50 2.94
N TYR A 43 -5.09 -5.87 3.54
CA TYR A 43 -6.33 -5.09 3.44
C TYR A 43 -6.15 -3.66 3.99
N HIS A 44 -5.58 -3.54 5.19
CA HIS A 44 -5.35 -2.25 5.87
C HIS A 44 -4.51 -1.29 5.02
N ILE A 45 -3.43 -1.79 4.42
CA ILE A 45 -2.59 -1.00 3.51
C ILE A 45 -3.42 -0.40 2.36
N VAL A 46 -4.25 -1.21 1.71
CA VAL A 46 -5.10 -0.76 0.59
C VAL A 46 -6.16 0.24 1.07
N ALA A 47 -6.82 -0.05 2.18
CA ALA A 47 -7.84 0.82 2.76
C ALA A 47 -7.27 2.20 3.13
N VAL A 48 -6.10 2.24 3.77
CA VAL A 48 -5.41 3.48 4.13
C VAL A 48 -4.98 4.27 2.89
N GLU A 49 -4.34 3.63 1.90
CA GLU A 49 -3.96 4.30 0.65
C GLU A 49 -5.19 4.93 -0.05
N PHE A 50 -6.28 4.17 -0.18
CA PHE A 50 -7.49 4.65 -0.84
C PHE A 50 -8.19 5.75 -0.04
N GLY A 51 -8.25 5.60 1.29
CA GLY A 51 -8.82 6.58 2.21
C GLY A 51 -8.15 7.93 2.12
N TRP A 52 -6.82 7.96 2.29
CA TRP A 52 -6.05 9.21 2.23
C TRP A 52 -6.08 9.86 0.86
N LEU A 53 -5.88 9.09 -0.21
CA LEU A 53 -5.71 9.67 -1.53
C LEU A 53 -7.05 10.03 -2.18
N CYS A 54 -8.02 9.11 -2.19
CA CYS A 54 -9.30 9.35 -2.86
C CYS A 54 -10.33 10.01 -1.93
N GLY A 55 -10.44 9.58 -0.69
CA GLY A 55 -11.38 10.16 0.28
C GLY A 55 -10.90 11.51 0.83
N GLY A 56 -9.64 11.57 1.25
CA GLY A 56 -9.03 12.76 1.84
C GLY A 56 -8.67 13.80 0.78
N ILE A 57 -7.61 13.56 0.01
CA ILE A 57 -7.08 14.54 -0.93
C ILE A 57 -8.06 14.87 -2.06
N GLN A 58 -8.66 13.86 -2.68
CA GLN A 58 -9.59 14.09 -3.79
C GLN A 58 -11.02 14.42 -3.35
N GLU A 59 -11.33 14.34 -2.04
CA GLU A 59 -12.67 14.56 -1.48
C GLU A 59 -13.77 13.74 -2.18
N LYS A 60 -13.42 12.57 -2.72
CA LYS A 60 -14.39 11.71 -3.40
C LYS A 60 -15.24 10.97 -2.37
N PRO A 61 -16.55 10.78 -2.64
CA PRO A 61 -17.33 9.84 -1.87
C PRO A 61 -16.80 8.42 -2.13
N ILE A 62 -16.15 7.85 -1.13
CA ILE A 62 -15.59 6.50 -1.19
C ILE A 62 -16.34 5.55 -0.26
N ILE A 63 -16.35 4.26 -0.64
CA ILE A 63 -16.84 3.17 0.21
C ILE A 63 -15.69 2.18 0.40
N ILE A 64 -15.22 2.09 1.63
CA ILE A 64 -14.27 1.09 2.09
C ILE A 64 -15.09 0.02 2.82
N PRO A 65 -15.22 -1.21 2.28
CA PRO A 65 -15.90 -2.30 2.97
C PRO A 65 -15.14 -2.64 4.25
N THR A 66 -15.81 -3.16 5.29
CA THR A 66 -15.08 -3.66 6.46
C THR A 66 -14.24 -4.88 6.08
N PHE A 67 -13.23 -5.22 6.88
CA PHE A 67 -12.45 -6.43 6.59
C PHE A 67 -13.34 -7.68 6.65
N GLU A 68 -14.29 -7.71 7.59
CA GLU A 68 -15.27 -8.79 7.77
C GLU A 68 -16.11 -9.03 6.50
N ASP A 69 -16.42 -7.98 5.74
CA ASP A 69 -17.17 -8.07 4.48
C ASP A 69 -16.35 -8.72 3.35
N ILE A 70 -15.02 -8.64 3.40
CA ILE A 70 -14.09 -9.10 2.36
C ILE A 70 -12.95 -9.97 2.91
N ALA A 71 -13.25 -10.82 3.87
CA ALA A 71 -12.29 -11.56 4.69
C ALA A 71 -11.58 -12.74 3.98
N SER A 72 -11.36 -12.66 2.66
CA SER A 72 -10.61 -13.67 1.90
C SER A 72 -9.59 -13.05 0.94
N LEU A 73 -8.51 -13.78 0.64
CA LEU A 73 -7.46 -13.31 -0.25
C LEU A 73 -7.99 -12.84 -1.62
N PRO A 74 -8.88 -13.58 -2.32
CA PRO A 74 -9.45 -13.12 -3.59
C PRO A 74 -10.20 -11.79 -3.47
N GLN A 75 -11.01 -11.61 -2.41
CA GLN A 75 -11.79 -10.39 -2.21
C GLN A 75 -10.89 -9.19 -1.89
N VAL A 76 -9.84 -9.37 -1.07
CA VAL A 76 -8.86 -8.30 -0.80
C VAL A 76 -8.08 -7.93 -2.06
N LYS A 77 -7.72 -8.91 -2.91
CA LYS A 77 -7.09 -8.64 -4.22
C LYS A 77 -8.02 -7.85 -5.14
N GLU A 78 -9.30 -8.21 -5.20
CA GLU A 78 -10.31 -7.49 -5.99
C GLU A 78 -10.50 -6.05 -5.47
N PHE A 79 -10.58 -5.87 -4.16
CA PHE A 79 -10.62 -4.56 -3.53
C PHE A 79 -9.38 -3.72 -3.90
N SER A 80 -8.19 -4.30 -3.80
CA SER A 80 -6.93 -3.64 -4.20
C SER A 80 -6.95 -3.22 -5.67
N ALA A 81 -7.39 -4.09 -6.58
CA ALA A 81 -7.48 -3.79 -8.00
C ALA A 81 -8.46 -2.66 -8.29
N ARG A 82 -9.63 -2.65 -7.64
CA ARG A 82 -10.64 -1.59 -7.77
C ARG A 82 -10.09 -0.24 -7.30
N CYS A 83 -9.50 -0.18 -6.11
CA CYS A 83 -8.91 1.05 -5.56
C CYS A 83 -7.76 1.56 -6.45
N HIS A 84 -6.94 0.64 -6.97
CA HIS A 84 -5.79 0.99 -7.81
C HIS A 84 -6.18 1.76 -9.08
N VAL A 85 -7.34 1.49 -9.69
CA VAL A 85 -7.81 2.23 -10.87
C VAL A 85 -7.91 3.73 -10.58
N GLU A 86 -8.43 4.10 -9.41
CA GLU A 86 -8.59 5.52 -9.05
C GLU A 86 -7.31 6.13 -8.49
N VAL A 87 -6.64 5.41 -7.59
CA VAL A 87 -5.40 5.86 -6.95
C VAL A 87 -4.31 6.10 -7.99
N SER A 88 -4.14 5.18 -8.93
CA SER A 88 -3.09 5.29 -9.95
C SER A 88 -3.28 6.51 -10.84
N GLN A 89 -4.52 6.85 -11.21
CA GLN A 89 -4.82 8.05 -11.99
C GLN A 89 -4.38 9.31 -11.26
N PHE A 90 -4.72 9.42 -9.96
CA PHE A 90 -4.32 10.56 -9.14
C PHE A 90 -2.80 10.67 -8.98
N VAL A 91 -2.15 9.56 -8.63
CA VAL A 91 -0.70 9.51 -8.42
C VAL A 91 0.06 9.82 -9.71
N GLN A 92 -0.46 9.42 -10.87
CA GLN A 92 0.12 9.74 -12.19
C GLN A 92 -0.08 11.19 -12.61
N SER A 93 -1.17 11.84 -12.16
CA SER A 93 -1.40 13.27 -12.44
C SER A 93 -0.70 14.20 -11.45
N TRP A 94 0.05 13.65 -10.49
CA TRP A 94 0.78 14.44 -9.50
C TRP A 94 1.82 15.37 -10.14
N ASN A 95 1.87 16.60 -9.66
CA ASN A 95 2.87 17.61 -10.04
C ASN A 95 3.22 18.45 -8.81
N ASP A 96 4.33 19.20 -8.90
CA ASP A 96 4.90 19.93 -7.77
C ASP A 96 3.97 21.04 -7.23
N ASP A 97 3.03 21.56 -8.04
CA ASP A 97 2.06 22.57 -7.59
C ASP A 97 1.00 22.00 -6.61
N LEU A 98 0.95 20.68 -6.45
CA LEU A 98 0.07 20.02 -5.48
C LEU A 98 0.72 19.88 -4.11
N GLU A 99 2.04 20.00 -3.99
CA GLU A 99 2.81 19.66 -2.80
C GLU A 99 2.29 20.39 -1.54
N ASP A 100 2.07 21.70 -1.65
CA ASP A 100 1.70 22.57 -0.54
C ASP A 100 0.19 22.77 -0.38
N ARG A 101 -0.64 22.09 -1.19
CA ARG A 101 -2.10 22.15 -1.02
C ARG A 101 -2.51 21.49 0.29
N ILE A 102 -3.51 22.06 0.94
CA ILE A 102 -3.98 21.59 2.25
C ILE A 102 -5.15 20.64 2.08
N MET A 103 -5.03 19.48 2.71
CA MET A 103 -6.12 18.55 3.00
C MET A 103 -6.55 18.77 4.45
N ILE A 104 -7.86 18.77 4.72
CA ILE A 104 -8.36 18.78 6.09
C ILE A 104 -8.85 17.37 6.43
N ASP A 105 -8.12 16.69 7.31
CA ASP A 105 -8.56 15.43 7.89
C ASP A 105 -9.57 15.70 9.00
N THR A 106 -10.55 14.81 9.15
CA THR A 106 -11.47 14.79 10.29
C THR A 106 -11.26 13.49 11.03
N THR A 107 -10.60 13.57 12.18
CA THR A 107 -10.25 12.40 12.98
C THR A 107 -11.50 11.70 13.53
N ASP A 108 -11.34 10.47 14.03
CA ASP A 108 -12.44 9.72 14.66
C ASP A 108 -13.08 10.46 15.85
N ASN A 109 -12.34 11.38 16.49
CA ASN A 109 -12.83 12.22 17.58
C ASN A 109 -13.53 13.51 17.09
N GLY A 110 -13.63 13.71 15.77
CA GLY A 110 -14.22 14.89 15.14
C GLY A 110 -13.29 16.11 15.09
N GLU A 111 -12.02 15.95 15.45
CA GLU A 111 -11.03 17.03 15.35
C GLU A 111 -10.63 17.25 13.90
N ARG A 112 -10.37 18.51 13.54
CA ARG A 112 -9.97 18.89 12.17
C ARG A 112 -8.48 19.18 12.15
N GLU A 113 -7.73 18.38 11.40
CA GLU A 113 -6.29 18.49 11.27
C GLU A 113 -5.91 18.87 9.82
N ALA A 114 -4.95 19.77 9.67
CA ALA A 114 -4.50 20.23 8.37
C ALA A 114 -3.18 19.53 8.00
N HIS A 115 -3.15 18.91 6.83
CA HIS A 115 -1.96 18.27 6.27
C HIS A 115 -1.70 18.79 4.87
N THR A 116 -0.42 18.91 4.49
CA THR A 116 -0.09 19.14 3.08
C THR A 116 -0.31 17.87 2.27
N TYR A 117 -0.72 17.97 1.02
CA TYR A 117 -0.88 16.78 0.17
C TYR A 117 0.47 16.03 0.03
N GLY A 118 1.58 16.77 -0.07
CA GLY A 118 2.92 16.18 -0.11
C GLY A 118 3.27 15.35 1.14
N GLU A 119 2.86 15.80 2.33
CA GLU A 119 3.00 15.06 3.58
C GLU A 119 2.18 13.77 3.54
N VAL A 120 0.91 13.85 3.14
CA VAL A 120 0.01 12.69 3.03
C VAL A 120 0.57 11.64 2.07
N LEU A 121 1.07 12.02 0.89
CA LEU A 121 1.67 11.07 -0.06
C LEU A 121 2.88 10.34 0.55
N ARG A 122 3.76 11.06 1.26
CA ARG A 122 4.92 10.45 1.93
C ARG A 122 4.50 9.56 3.08
N HIS A 123 3.47 9.94 3.83
CA HIS A 123 2.87 9.09 4.86
C HIS A 123 2.40 7.76 4.26
N VAL A 124 1.60 7.79 3.19
CA VAL A 124 1.09 6.58 2.53
C VAL A 124 2.23 5.69 2.02
N ILE A 125 3.26 6.29 1.39
CA ILE A 125 4.44 5.53 0.94
C ILE A 125 5.14 4.83 2.11
N ALA A 126 5.45 5.57 3.18
CA ALA A 126 6.16 5.06 4.34
C ALA A 126 5.34 4.00 5.11
N HIS A 127 4.03 4.22 5.22
CA HIS A 127 3.08 3.33 5.87
C HIS A 127 3.06 1.94 5.23
N GLU A 128 2.98 1.87 3.90
CA GLU A 128 3.01 0.58 3.21
C GLU A 128 4.37 -0.12 3.36
N ILE A 129 5.48 0.59 3.18
CA ILE A 129 6.83 0.02 3.35
C ILE A 129 7.02 -0.55 4.77
N HIS A 130 6.53 0.18 5.78
CA HIS A 130 6.55 -0.25 7.18
C HIS A 130 5.82 -1.58 7.38
N HIS A 131 4.60 -1.70 6.86
CA HIS A 131 3.82 -2.94 7.00
C HIS A 131 4.38 -4.10 6.17
N MET A 132 4.94 -3.85 4.99
CA MET A 132 5.64 -4.90 4.23
C MET A 132 6.87 -5.44 4.99
N GLY A 133 7.52 -4.60 5.79
CA GLY A 133 8.55 -5.02 6.74
C GLY A 133 8.04 -6.01 7.78
N GLN A 134 6.85 -5.78 8.35
CA GLN A 134 6.22 -6.70 9.31
C GLN A 134 5.90 -8.06 8.67
N LEU A 135 5.31 -8.04 7.46
CA LEU A 135 5.03 -9.27 6.71
C LEU A 135 6.30 -10.10 6.47
N SER A 136 7.44 -9.44 6.23
CA SER A 136 8.71 -10.14 6.00
C SER A 136 9.17 -10.98 7.20
N VAL A 137 8.89 -10.52 8.42
CA VAL A 137 9.19 -11.26 9.66
C VAL A 137 8.25 -12.45 9.80
N TRP A 138 6.95 -12.23 9.64
CA TRP A 138 5.95 -13.31 9.76
C TRP A 138 6.09 -14.39 8.69
N ALA A 139 6.52 -14.03 7.48
CA ALA A 139 6.86 -15.00 6.45
C ALA A 139 7.97 -15.96 6.91
N ARG A 140 8.98 -15.45 7.64
CA ARG A 140 10.05 -16.29 8.21
C ARG A 140 9.57 -17.16 9.35
N GLU A 141 8.66 -16.66 10.19
CA GLU A 141 8.07 -17.45 11.29
C GLU A 141 7.36 -18.72 10.79
N ILE A 142 6.78 -18.68 9.59
CA ILE A 142 6.12 -19.84 8.97
C ILE A 142 7.05 -20.63 8.02
N GLY A 143 8.36 -20.39 8.11
CA GLY A 143 9.37 -21.10 7.31
C GLY A 143 9.38 -20.77 5.83
N LYS A 144 8.75 -19.68 5.40
CA LYS A 144 8.70 -19.25 3.99
C LYS A 144 9.68 -18.12 3.71
N LYS A 145 10.16 -18.06 2.47
CA LYS A 145 10.98 -16.93 1.99
C LYS A 145 10.06 -15.70 1.81
N PRO A 146 10.40 -14.53 2.36
CA PRO A 146 9.63 -13.31 2.16
C PRO A 146 9.83 -12.77 0.73
N VAL A 147 8.89 -11.94 0.30
CA VAL A 147 9.05 -11.10 -0.89
C VAL A 147 10.26 -10.19 -0.72
N SER A 148 11.01 -9.95 -1.80
CA SER A 148 12.15 -9.04 -1.77
C SER A 148 11.70 -7.60 -1.55
N ALA A 149 12.27 -6.91 -0.57
CA ALA A 149 12.06 -5.47 -0.36
C ALA A 149 13.06 -4.60 -1.17
N ASN A 150 13.81 -5.18 -2.10
CA ASN A 150 14.77 -4.41 -2.88
C ASN A 150 14.02 -3.48 -3.83
N PHE A 151 14.32 -2.18 -3.74
CA PHE A 151 13.88 -1.20 -4.72
C PHE A 151 14.65 -1.31 -6.04
N ILE A 152 15.97 -1.55 -5.94
CA ILE A 152 16.87 -1.74 -7.07
C ILE A 152 16.58 -3.07 -7.77
N GLY A 153 16.65 -3.09 -9.11
CA GLY A 153 16.47 -4.31 -9.91
C GLY A 153 15.01 -4.67 -10.20
N ARG A 154 14.05 -3.78 -9.88
CA ARG A 154 12.61 -3.97 -10.15
C ARG A 154 12.12 -3.40 -11.48
N GLY A 155 13.03 -2.95 -12.35
CA GLY A 155 12.68 -2.36 -13.66
C GLY A 155 11.98 -1.00 -13.56
N LEU A 156 12.03 -0.32 -12.39
CA LEU A 156 11.41 0.99 -12.19
C LEU A 156 12.16 2.12 -12.91
N TYR A 157 13.45 1.92 -13.21
CA TYR A 157 14.28 2.81 -14.01
C TYR A 157 14.84 1.99 -15.17
N THR A 158 14.70 2.50 -16.39
CA THR A 158 15.43 1.98 -17.54
C THR A 158 16.87 2.49 -17.44
N ILE A 159 17.84 1.59 -17.44
CA ILE A 159 19.21 1.98 -17.79
C ILE A 159 19.13 2.21 -19.30
N GLY A 160 19.35 3.44 -19.75
CA GLY A 160 19.40 3.71 -21.19
C GLY A 160 20.40 2.77 -21.85
N GLU A 161 20.16 2.40 -23.11
CA GLU A 161 21.18 1.80 -23.97
C GLU A 161 22.29 2.83 -24.29
N SER A 162 22.87 3.50 -23.30
CA SER A 162 24.15 4.17 -23.47
C SER A 162 25.21 3.10 -23.26
N GLY A 163 25.73 2.61 -24.38
CA GLY A 163 26.78 1.59 -24.47
C GLY A 163 28.13 2.03 -23.91
N GLU A 164 28.18 2.43 -22.65
CA GLU A 164 29.41 2.49 -21.87
C GLU A 164 29.27 1.53 -20.70
N LYS A 165 29.95 0.39 -20.87
CA LYS A 165 30.20 -0.58 -19.81
C LYS A 165 30.99 0.13 -18.72
N TYR A 166 30.44 0.20 -17.53
CA TYR A 166 31.22 0.38 -16.31
C TYR A 166 31.98 -0.90 -15.98
#